data_AF-A0A428RTZ5-F1
#
_entry.id   AF-A0A428RTZ5-F1
#
_cell.length_a   1.000
_cell.length_b   1.000
_cell.length_c   1.000
_cell.angle_alpha   90.00
_cell.angle_beta   90.00
_cell.angle_gamma   90.00
#
_symmetry.space_group_name_H-M   'P 1'
#
loop_
_entity.id
_entity.type
_entity.pdbx_description
1 polymer ?
#
loop_
_entity_poly.entity_id
_entity_poly.type
_entity_poly.pdbx_seq_one_letter_code
_entity_poly.pdbx_strand_id
1 'polypeptide(L)'
;MSLIPFVPMRKCILLQRPGSSLIANAIALLAFAGCVVAGHPRSIANITPHEQYSSSIGVLGCKIDNNRVAYWPGSVGCDEICVRVYNEDRSVHLLRIDTSGGAYDISYDAWNYLAFGKSAVEEPHVGGGIDMNYDVVHASECQHLLHEGKLPLSAANSMNYVASCLNQPASWVAQNYALYNINDQLCKFGLDEECRLDLAISNQPSCPSPLGIVTPLDYKVENIQYGTGKRIPA
;
A
#
# COMPACT_ATOMS: atom_id res chain seq x y z
N MET A 1 30.70 -19.46 10.86
CA MET A 1 29.45 -20.03 11.43
C MET A 1 28.39 -18.95 11.33
N SER A 2 27.27 -19.08 10.62
CA SER A 2 26.48 -20.24 10.25
C SER A 2 25.94 -20.03 8.82
N LEU A 3 26.19 -20.99 7.93
CA LEU A 3 25.66 -21.03 6.57
C LEU A 3 24.34 -21.79 6.63
N ILE A 4 23.22 -21.11 6.37
CA ILE A 4 21.93 -21.76 6.10
C ILE A 4 21.96 -22.20 4.62
N PRO A 5 21.76 -23.48 4.29
CA PRO A 5 21.82 -23.93 2.91
C PRO A 5 20.50 -23.64 2.18
N PHE A 6 20.65 -23.08 0.98
CA PHE A 6 19.66 -23.05 -0.10
C PHE A 6 19.13 -24.47 -0.37
N VAL A 7 17.81 -24.66 -0.33
CA VAL A 7 17.14 -25.86 -0.84
C VAL A 7 16.45 -25.52 -2.17
N PRO A 8 16.80 -26.17 -3.29
CA PRO A 8 16.17 -25.90 -4.58
C PRO A 8 14.80 -26.59 -4.67
N MET A 9 13.81 -25.86 -5.20
CA MET A 9 12.50 -26.41 -5.59
C MET A 9 12.67 -27.52 -6.63
N ARG A 10 12.25 -28.74 -6.29
CA ARG A 10 12.17 -29.86 -7.24
C ARG A 10 10.93 -29.69 -8.12
N LYS A 11 11.17 -29.66 -9.43
CA LYS A 11 10.16 -29.84 -10.49
C LYS A 11 9.37 -31.14 -10.26
N CYS A 12 8.04 -31.04 -10.20
CA CYS A 12 7.16 -32.20 -10.33
C CYS A 12 7.26 -32.74 -11.76
N ILE A 13 7.91 -33.90 -11.93
CA ILE A 13 7.88 -34.66 -13.18
C ILE A 13 6.73 -35.66 -13.07
N LEU A 14 5.70 -35.49 -13.91
CA LEU A 14 4.68 -36.51 -14.13
C LEU A 14 5.29 -37.64 -14.96
N LEU A 15 5.54 -38.80 -14.36
CA LEU A 15 5.87 -40.03 -15.10
C LEU A 15 4.57 -40.81 -15.34
N GLN A 16 4.09 -40.84 -16.58
CA GLN A 16 3.10 -41.82 -17.01
C GLN A 16 3.79 -43.17 -17.27
N ARG A 17 3.23 -44.25 -16.74
CA ARG A 17 3.54 -45.65 -17.11
C ARG A 17 2.28 -46.32 -17.64
N PRO A 18 2.35 -47.11 -18.73
CA PRO A 18 1.33 -48.10 -19.04
C PRO A 18 1.82 -49.52 -18.71
N GLY A 19 0.91 -50.40 -18.25
CA GLY A 19 1.18 -51.85 -18.20
C GLY A 19 0.51 -52.61 -17.05
N SER A 20 -0.76 -52.94 -17.25
CA SER A 20 -1.52 -54.17 -16.91
C SER A 20 -1.15 -55.08 -15.72
N SER A 21 -2.20 -55.32 -14.91
CA SER A 21 -2.72 -56.62 -14.44
C SER A 21 -2.58 -56.99 -12.95
N LEU A 22 -3.68 -57.60 -12.47
CA LEU A 22 -3.90 -58.40 -11.24
C LEU A 22 -4.41 -57.69 -9.97
N ILE A 23 -5.74 -57.80 -9.83
CA ILE A 23 -6.60 -57.89 -8.64
C ILE A 23 -5.90 -57.77 -7.27
N ALA A 24 -6.10 -56.64 -6.61
CA ALA A 24 -6.03 -56.52 -5.15
C ALA A 24 -7.11 -55.53 -4.70
N ASN A 25 -8.05 -55.99 -3.89
CA ASN A 25 -9.00 -55.12 -3.18
C ASN A 25 -8.22 -54.29 -2.15
N ALA A 26 -7.75 -53.12 -2.57
CA ALA A 26 -7.20 -52.11 -1.67
C ALA A 26 -8.30 -51.09 -1.37
N ILE A 27 -8.76 -51.06 -0.12
CA ILE A 27 -9.53 -49.94 0.41
C ILE A 27 -8.59 -48.72 0.37
N ALA A 28 -8.79 -47.85 -0.62
CA ALA A 28 -8.08 -46.59 -0.71
C ALA A 28 -8.63 -45.64 0.36
N LEU A 29 -7.96 -45.60 1.52
CA LEU A 29 -8.09 -44.47 2.44
C LEU A 29 -7.55 -43.23 1.72
N LEU A 30 -8.46 -42.43 1.16
CA LEU A 30 -8.16 -41.07 0.73
C LEU A 30 -7.80 -40.26 1.96
N ALA A 31 -6.51 -40.25 2.32
CA ALA A 31 -5.96 -39.25 3.22
C ALA A 31 -6.07 -37.90 2.49
N PHE A 32 -7.15 -37.17 2.74
CA PHE A 32 -7.19 -35.74 2.49
C PHE A 32 -6.12 -35.10 3.37
N ALA A 33 -4.92 -34.94 2.82
CA ALA A 33 -3.97 -33.96 3.31
C ALA A 33 -4.59 -32.59 3.01
N GLY A 34 -5.48 -32.15 3.90
CA GLY A 34 -5.92 -30.77 3.93
C GLY A 34 -4.68 -29.91 4.11
N CYS A 35 -4.33 -29.11 3.10
CA CYS A 35 -3.45 -27.98 3.32
C CYS A 35 -4.16 -27.09 4.35
N VAL A 36 -3.77 -27.23 5.62
CA VAL A 36 -4.05 -26.21 6.61
C VAL A 36 -3.23 -25.01 6.15
N VAL A 37 -3.88 -24.08 5.45
CA VAL A 37 -3.30 -22.76 5.22
C VAL A 37 -3.16 -22.18 6.61
N ALA A 38 -1.94 -22.26 7.17
CA ALA A 38 -1.62 -21.55 8.39
C ALA A 38 -1.94 -20.08 8.11
N GLY A 39 -3.00 -19.57 8.75
CA GLY A 39 -3.33 -18.15 8.68
C GLY A 39 -2.08 -17.36 9.09
N HIS A 40 -1.78 -16.29 8.35
CA HIS A 40 -0.72 -15.38 8.75
C HIS A 40 -0.96 -14.96 10.20
N PRO A 41 0.08 -14.90 11.05
CA PRO A 41 -0.08 -14.44 12.42
C PRO A 41 -0.69 -13.04 12.38
N ARG A 42 -1.88 -12.89 12.97
CA ARG A 42 -2.58 -11.61 13.03
C ARG A 42 -1.76 -10.63 13.85
N SER A 43 -1.35 -9.53 13.24
CA SER A 43 -0.67 -8.45 13.94
C SER A 43 -1.69 -7.54 14.60
N ILE A 44 -1.38 -7.05 15.80
CA ILE A 44 -2.20 -6.09 16.54
C ILE A 44 -1.34 -4.84 16.77
N ALA A 45 -1.92 -3.68 16.58
CA ALA A 45 -1.30 -2.40 16.90
C ALA A 45 -2.31 -1.46 17.57
N ASN A 46 -1.79 -0.58 18.42
CA ASN A 46 -2.54 0.52 18.99
C ASN A 46 -2.65 1.63 17.94
N ILE A 47 -3.80 1.73 17.26
CA ILE A 47 -3.97 2.54 16.06
C ILE A 47 -4.69 3.86 16.38
N THR A 48 -4.08 4.99 16.00
CA THR A 48 -4.59 6.34 16.31
C THR A 48 -5.08 7.09 15.06
N PRO A 49 -5.99 8.08 15.22
CA PRO A 49 -6.45 8.89 14.10
C PRO A 49 -5.44 9.96 13.70
N HIS A 50 -5.15 10.05 12.40
CA HIS A 50 -4.31 11.08 11.80
C HIS A 50 -5.14 12.03 10.93
N GLU A 51 -5.20 13.30 11.28
CA GLU A 51 -5.96 14.31 10.54
C GLU A 51 -5.28 14.71 9.23
N GLN A 52 -3.97 14.96 9.26
CA GLN A 52 -3.26 15.63 8.17
C GLN A 52 -2.79 14.62 7.12
N TYR A 53 -3.10 14.85 5.85
CA TYR A 53 -2.49 14.07 4.79
C TYR A 53 -1.00 14.38 4.64
N SER A 54 -0.19 13.32 4.57
CA SER A 54 1.22 13.39 4.20
C SER A 54 1.70 12.06 3.60
N SER A 55 2.85 12.12 2.94
CA SER A 55 3.54 11.00 2.32
C SER A 55 5.05 11.23 2.25
N SER A 56 5.81 10.50 3.06
CA SER A 56 7.28 10.50 3.03
C SER A 56 7.90 9.95 1.74
N ILE A 57 7.12 9.27 0.90
CA ILE A 57 7.58 8.78 -0.41
C ILE A 57 7.08 9.63 -1.58
N GLY A 58 6.35 10.71 -1.31
CA GLY A 58 5.90 11.67 -2.33
C GLY A 58 4.69 11.21 -3.13
N VAL A 59 3.79 10.42 -2.55
CA VAL A 59 2.49 10.10 -3.18
C VAL A 59 1.61 11.35 -3.23
N LEU A 60 0.94 11.53 -4.36
CA LEU A 60 0.11 12.70 -4.63
C LEU A 60 -1.30 12.50 -4.08
N GLY A 61 -1.65 13.28 -3.05
CA GLY A 61 -2.94 13.18 -2.35
C GLY A 61 -4.15 13.48 -3.25
N CYS A 62 -3.96 14.28 -4.30
CA CYS A 62 -5.02 14.58 -5.28
C CYS A 62 -5.30 13.42 -6.25
N LYS A 63 -4.49 12.37 -6.23
CA LYS A 63 -4.59 11.19 -7.13
C LYS A 63 -4.84 9.89 -6.37
N ILE A 64 -5.22 9.97 -5.09
CA ILE A 64 -5.61 8.81 -4.28
C ILE A 64 -6.82 9.14 -3.42
N ASP A 65 -7.42 8.13 -2.79
CA ASP A 65 -8.31 8.37 -1.65
C ASP A 65 -7.47 8.68 -0.40
N ASN A 66 -7.31 9.97 -0.09
CA ASN A 66 -6.54 10.42 1.07
C ASN A 66 -7.21 10.14 2.43
N ASN A 67 -8.44 9.61 2.44
CA ASN A 67 -9.14 9.10 3.64
C ASN A 67 -8.87 7.60 3.88
N ARG A 68 -7.94 7.01 3.11
CA ARG A 68 -7.52 5.60 3.19
C ARG A 68 -5.99 5.48 3.22
N VAL A 69 -5.35 6.18 4.15
CA VAL A 69 -3.88 6.22 4.30
C VAL A 69 -3.46 5.69 5.65
N ALA A 70 -2.33 4.97 5.68
CA ALA A 70 -1.66 4.50 6.87
C ALA A 70 -0.26 5.13 7.00
N TYR A 71 0.06 5.57 8.22
CA TYR A 71 1.28 6.25 8.65
C TYR A 71 1.96 5.33 9.67
N TRP A 72 2.74 4.36 9.19
CA TRP A 72 3.27 3.27 10.01
C TRP A 72 4.65 3.59 10.61
N PRO A 73 5.10 2.83 11.62
CA PRO A 73 6.50 2.87 12.01
C PRO A 73 7.40 2.30 10.91
N GLY A 74 8.59 2.88 10.77
CA GLY A 74 9.61 2.41 9.82
C GLY A 74 9.35 2.86 8.39
N SER A 75 10.29 2.53 7.50
CA SER A 75 10.26 2.97 6.10
C SER A 75 9.18 2.27 5.28
N VAL A 76 8.64 2.97 4.29
CA VAL A 76 7.74 2.39 3.30
C VAL A 76 8.51 1.48 2.34
N GLY A 77 8.05 0.24 2.17
CA GLY A 77 8.64 -0.75 1.26
C GLY A 77 8.12 -0.64 -0.18
N CYS A 78 8.62 -1.49 -1.07
CA CYS A 78 8.24 -1.52 -2.49
C CYS A 78 7.11 -2.52 -2.82
N ASP A 79 6.81 -3.44 -1.90
CA ASP A 79 5.70 -4.40 -2.00
C ASP A 79 4.64 -4.21 -0.90
N GLU A 80 5.05 -3.64 0.23
CA GLU A 80 4.26 -3.53 1.45
C GLU A 80 3.45 -2.22 1.54
N ILE A 81 2.97 -1.71 0.41
CA ILE A 81 2.26 -0.42 0.35
C ILE A 81 0.76 -0.53 0.67
N CYS A 82 0.24 -1.74 0.86
CA CYS A 82 -1.17 -1.98 1.16
C CYS A 82 -1.31 -2.73 2.48
N VAL A 83 -2.08 -2.16 3.39
CA VAL A 83 -2.40 -2.78 4.67
C VAL A 83 -3.92 -2.89 4.80
N ARG A 84 -4.39 -4.03 5.28
CA ARG A 84 -5.78 -4.22 5.66
C ARG A 84 -5.87 -4.09 7.17
N VAL A 85 -6.57 -3.08 7.65
CA VAL A 85 -6.83 -2.88 9.08
C VAL A 85 -8.28 -3.28 9.35
N TYR A 86 -8.49 -3.97 10.47
CA TYR A 86 -9.82 -4.42 10.85
C TYR A 86 -10.03 -4.44 12.35
N ASN A 87 -11.26 -4.12 12.72
CA ASN A 87 -11.75 -4.09 14.09
C ASN A 87 -13.14 -4.72 14.12
N GLU A 88 -13.30 -5.77 14.91
CA GLU A 88 -14.52 -6.59 14.93
C GLU A 88 -14.90 -7.12 13.53
N ASP A 89 -16.07 -6.75 13.02
CA ASP A 89 -16.62 -7.11 11.71
C ASP A 89 -16.29 -6.10 10.60
N ARG A 90 -15.59 -4.99 10.93
CA ARG A 90 -15.27 -3.90 10.00
C ARG A 90 -13.83 -3.98 9.55
N SER A 91 -13.60 -3.74 8.26
CA SER A 91 -12.26 -3.68 7.68
C SER A 91 -12.16 -2.63 6.59
N VAL A 92 -10.96 -2.07 6.43
CA VAL A 92 -10.60 -1.20 5.32
C VAL A 92 -9.19 -1.54 4.82
N HIS A 93 -8.97 -1.30 3.53
CA HIS A 93 -7.64 -1.27 2.94
C HIS A 93 -7.10 0.16 2.99
N LEU A 94 -5.82 0.30 3.29
CA LEU A 94 -5.13 1.58 3.43
C LEU A 94 -3.79 1.55 2.71
N LEU A 95 -3.44 2.69 2.12
CA LEU A 95 -2.14 2.92 1.51
C LEU A 95 -1.11 3.25 2.60
N ARG A 96 -0.14 2.37 2.82
CA ARG A 96 1.03 2.63 3.69
C ARG A 96 2.06 3.41 2.89
N ILE A 97 1.91 4.73 2.90
CA ILE A 97 2.70 5.67 2.07
C ILE A 97 3.40 6.73 2.92
N ASP A 98 3.31 6.61 4.23
CA ASP A 98 3.99 7.51 5.14
C ASP A 98 4.49 6.83 6.42
N THR A 99 5.32 7.55 7.17
CA THR A 99 5.95 7.10 8.40
C THR A 99 5.52 7.95 9.59
N SER A 100 5.20 7.35 10.73
CA SER A 100 4.75 8.09 11.93
C SER A 100 5.70 7.99 13.13
N GLY A 101 7.01 8.18 12.96
CA GLY A 101 7.93 8.34 14.10
C GLY A 101 7.93 7.25 15.19
N GLY A 102 7.33 6.08 14.95
CA GLY A 102 7.12 5.01 15.93
C GLY A 102 5.64 4.65 16.22
N ALA A 103 4.68 5.48 15.82
CA ALA A 103 3.25 5.26 15.98
C ALA A 103 2.63 4.54 14.77
N TYR A 104 1.47 3.94 15.01
CA TYR A 104 0.63 3.33 13.99
C TYR A 104 -0.60 4.22 13.80
N ASP A 105 -0.56 5.13 12.84
CA ASP A 105 -1.68 6.04 12.61
C ASP A 105 -2.34 5.76 11.27
N ILE A 106 -3.62 6.04 11.18
CA ILE A 106 -4.37 5.95 9.93
C ILE A 106 -5.21 7.21 9.77
N SER A 107 -5.54 7.57 8.52
CA SER A 107 -6.41 8.70 8.21
C SER A 107 -7.65 8.71 9.11
N TYR A 108 -8.00 9.88 9.66
CA TYR A 108 -9.05 10.01 10.68
C TYR A 108 -10.38 9.36 10.28
N ASP A 109 -10.79 9.46 9.00
CA ASP A 109 -11.98 8.77 8.50
C ASP A 109 -11.93 7.25 8.69
N ALA A 110 -10.81 6.63 8.32
CA ALA A 110 -10.62 5.19 8.43
C ALA A 110 -10.67 4.74 9.89
N TRP A 111 -10.01 5.48 10.79
CA TRP A 111 -10.05 5.23 12.22
C TRP A 111 -11.49 5.32 12.75
N ASN A 112 -12.22 6.37 12.39
CA ASN A 112 -13.59 6.60 12.85
C ASN A 112 -14.54 5.50 12.34
N TYR A 113 -14.39 5.09 11.08
CA TYR A 113 -15.18 3.99 10.51
C TYR A 113 -14.88 2.66 11.20
N LEU A 114 -13.61 2.32 11.41
CA LEU A 114 -13.23 1.08 12.09
C LEU A 114 -13.67 1.04 13.55
N ALA A 115 -13.66 2.18 14.24
CA ALA A 115 -14.05 2.27 15.65
C ALA A 115 -15.57 2.34 15.84
N PHE A 116 -16.27 3.16 15.04
CA PHE A 116 -17.69 3.52 15.26
C PHE A 116 -18.63 3.17 14.10
N GLY A 117 -18.11 2.72 12.96
CA GLY A 117 -18.90 2.25 11.82
C GLY A 117 -19.40 3.37 10.92
N LYS A 118 -18.94 4.60 11.17
CA LYS A 118 -19.36 5.82 10.47
C LYS A 118 -18.15 6.60 9.97
N SER A 119 -18.32 7.28 8.84
CA SER A 119 -17.31 8.24 8.36
C SER A 119 -17.12 9.35 9.38
N ALA A 120 -15.89 9.87 9.51
CA ALA A 120 -15.62 11.02 10.37
C ALA A 120 -16.33 12.29 9.89
N VAL A 121 -16.73 12.37 8.61
CA VAL A 121 -17.55 13.48 8.09
C VAL A 121 -19.00 13.38 8.57
N GLU A 122 -19.53 12.16 8.68
CA GLU A 122 -20.92 11.92 9.05
C GLU A 122 -21.12 12.02 10.57
N GLU A 123 -20.27 11.32 11.33
CA GLU A 123 -20.36 11.26 12.79
C GLU A 123 -18.95 11.27 13.38
N PRO A 124 -18.35 12.47 13.55
CA PRO A 124 -17.00 12.61 14.07
C PRO A 124 -16.92 12.21 15.54
N HIS A 125 -16.03 11.27 15.85
CA HIS A 125 -15.69 10.89 17.23
C HIS A 125 -14.29 11.35 17.60
N VAL A 126 -14.09 11.65 18.87
CA VAL A 126 -12.77 11.93 19.43
C VAL A 126 -12.31 10.76 20.28
N GLY A 127 -11.02 10.46 20.25
CA GLY A 127 -10.38 9.40 21.01
C GLY A 127 -8.87 9.38 20.81
N GLY A 128 -8.29 8.19 20.92
CA GLY A 128 -6.87 7.96 20.71
C GLY A 128 -6.65 6.56 20.19
N GLY A 129 -5.56 5.92 20.63
CA GLY A 129 -5.21 4.58 20.19
C GLY A 129 -6.25 3.52 20.56
N ILE A 130 -6.67 2.75 19.57
CA ILE A 130 -7.51 1.56 19.73
C ILE A 130 -6.71 0.35 19.23
N ASP A 131 -6.68 -0.73 20.00
CA ASP A 131 -6.02 -1.95 19.57
C ASP A 131 -6.84 -2.59 18.43
N MET A 132 -6.31 -2.52 17.20
CA MET A 132 -6.93 -3.11 16.02
C MET A 132 -5.97 -4.11 15.38
N ASN A 133 -6.53 -5.05 14.63
CA ASN A 133 -5.73 -6.02 13.90
C ASN A 133 -5.36 -5.44 12.54
N TYR A 134 -4.21 -5.86 12.01
CA TYR A 134 -3.83 -5.54 10.64
C TYR A 134 -3.06 -6.68 9.97
N ASP A 135 -3.18 -6.73 8.65
CA ASP A 135 -2.35 -7.57 7.78
C ASP A 135 -1.69 -6.68 6.72
N VAL A 136 -0.40 -6.90 6.46
CA VAL A 136 0.23 -6.40 5.23
C VAL A 136 -0.24 -7.34 4.11
N VAL A 137 -0.97 -6.80 3.14
CA VAL A 137 -1.55 -7.57 2.04
C VAL A 137 -0.88 -7.18 0.73
N HIS A 138 -1.13 -7.94 -0.33
CA HIS A 138 -0.56 -7.64 -1.63
C HIS A 138 -1.04 -6.27 -2.12
N ALA A 139 -0.14 -5.46 -2.67
CA ALA A 139 -0.42 -4.09 -3.10
C ALA A 139 -1.60 -3.95 -4.07
N SER A 140 -1.90 -5.00 -4.86
CA SER A 140 -3.06 -5.01 -5.75
C SER A 140 -4.41 -4.86 -5.03
N GLU A 141 -4.51 -5.24 -3.76
CA GLU A 141 -5.76 -5.08 -3.00
C GLU A 141 -6.10 -3.60 -2.77
N CYS A 142 -5.11 -2.71 -2.82
CA CYS A 142 -5.30 -1.25 -2.72
C CYS A 142 -5.41 -0.55 -4.08
N GLN A 143 -5.45 -1.26 -5.23
CA GLN A 143 -5.53 -0.63 -6.56
C GLN A 143 -6.73 0.31 -6.72
N HIS A 144 -7.84 0.00 -6.05
CA HIS A 144 -9.05 0.82 -6.07
C HIS A 144 -8.87 2.18 -5.37
N LEU A 145 -7.80 2.36 -4.59
CA LEU A 145 -7.42 3.62 -3.94
C LEU A 145 -6.49 4.48 -4.81
N LEU A 146 -6.04 3.95 -5.95
CA LEU A 146 -5.00 4.54 -6.79
C LEU A 146 -5.57 5.05 -8.12
N HIS A 147 -5.13 6.23 -8.55
CA HIS A 147 -5.43 6.74 -9.88
C HIS A 147 -4.85 5.80 -10.96
N GLU A 148 -5.73 5.33 -11.85
CA GLU A 148 -5.40 4.38 -12.92
C GLU A 148 -4.71 3.09 -12.42
N GLY A 149 -4.91 2.72 -11.15
CA GLY A 149 -4.32 1.52 -10.54
C GLY A 149 -2.80 1.57 -10.33
N LYS A 150 -2.16 2.74 -10.53
CA LYS A 150 -0.71 2.95 -10.35
C LYS A 150 -0.45 3.87 -9.16
N LEU A 151 0.67 3.68 -8.47
CA LEU A 151 1.10 4.56 -7.38
C LEU A 151 1.50 5.94 -7.95
N PRO A 152 0.74 7.03 -7.69
CA PRO A 152 0.99 8.32 -8.30
C PRO A 152 1.99 9.11 -7.45
N LEU A 153 3.18 9.35 -8.00
CA LEU A 153 4.31 9.92 -7.28
C LEU A 153 4.74 11.26 -7.89
N SER A 154 5.18 12.19 -7.04
CA SER A 154 5.79 13.45 -7.47
C SER A 154 7.11 13.19 -8.18
N ALA A 155 7.23 13.58 -9.46
CA ALA A 155 8.46 13.45 -10.23
C ALA A 155 9.63 14.23 -9.62
N ALA A 156 9.35 15.36 -8.97
CA ALA A 156 10.36 16.18 -8.33
C ALA A 156 10.83 15.63 -6.96
N ASN A 157 9.95 14.97 -6.20
CA ASN A 157 10.20 14.69 -4.78
C ASN A 157 10.13 13.21 -4.35
N SER A 158 9.91 12.27 -5.27
CA SER A 158 9.84 10.82 -4.95
C SER A 158 11.06 10.00 -5.37
N MET A 159 12.06 10.62 -6.00
CA MET A 159 13.10 9.89 -6.75
C MET A 159 13.94 8.93 -5.92
N ASN A 160 14.21 9.24 -4.65
CA ASN A 160 14.94 8.33 -3.78
C ASN A 160 14.18 7.01 -3.56
N TYR A 161 12.85 7.10 -3.39
CA TYR A 161 11.99 5.94 -3.22
C TYR A 161 11.86 5.15 -4.52
N VAL A 162 11.55 5.84 -5.63
CA VAL A 162 11.39 5.20 -6.96
C VAL A 162 12.66 4.48 -7.39
N ALA A 163 13.82 5.12 -7.26
CA ALA A 163 15.09 4.50 -7.60
C ALA A 163 15.39 3.27 -6.72
N SER A 164 15.06 3.32 -5.43
CA SER A 164 15.18 2.17 -4.53
C SER A 164 14.30 1.00 -4.96
N CYS A 165 13.06 1.27 -5.38
CA CYS A 165 12.15 0.23 -5.85
C CYS A 165 12.52 -0.30 -7.24
N LEU A 166 13.03 0.52 -8.16
CA LEU A 166 13.53 0.06 -9.46
C LEU A 166 14.75 -0.87 -9.35
N ASN A 167 15.54 -0.76 -8.28
CA ASN A 167 16.59 -1.74 -7.94
C ASN A 167 16.03 -3.09 -7.46
N GLN A 168 14.71 -3.18 -7.24
CA GLN A 168 13.95 -4.38 -6.92
C GLN A 168 12.89 -4.61 -8.00
N PRO A 169 13.27 -4.99 -9.23
CA PRO A 169 12.38 -4.97 -10.40
C PRO A 169 11.19 -5.94 -10.30
N ALA A 170 11.25 -6.92 -9.40
CA ALA A 170 10.16 -7.83 -9.11
C ALA A 170 9.09 -7.23 -8.17
N SER A 171 9.40 -6.10 -7.50
CA SER A 171 8.47 -5.46 -6.57
C SER A 171 7.27 -4.85 -7.30
N TRP A 172 6.14 -4.78 -6.62
CA TRP A 172 4.91 -4.24 -7.18
C TRP A 172 5.08 -2.78 -7.61
N VAL A 173 5.70 -1.95 -6.78
CA VAL A 173 5.90 -0.52 -7.08
C VAL A 173 6.78 -0.33 -8.31
N ALA A 174 7.84 -1.10 -8.49
CA ALA A 174 8.70 -1.00 -9.68
C ALA A 174 7.93 -1.25 -10.99
N GLN A 175 6.83 -2.02 -10.92
CA GLN A 175 6.00 -2.37 -12.07
C GLN A 175 4.74 -1.50 -12.19
N ASN A 176 4.34 -0.78 -11.12
CA ASN A 176 3.04 -0.13 -11.02
C ASN A 176 3.12 1.28 -10.38
N TYR A 177 4.04 2.12 -10.86
CA TYR A 177 4.11 3.53 -10.48
C TYR A 177 3.85 4.44 -11.68
N ALA A 178 3.47 5.68 -11.39
CA ALA A 178 3.41 6.78 -12.36
C ALA A 178 4.05 8.02 -11.74
N LEU A 179 4.81 8.76 -12.53
CA LEU A 179 5.43 10.01 -12.12
C LEU A 179 4.66 11.16 -12.72
N TYR A 180 4.35 12.17 -11.92
CA TYR A 180 3.69 13.39 -12.40
C TYR A 180 4.53 14.62 -12.11
N ASN A 181 4.49 15.61 -13.00
CA ASN A 181 5.18 16.89 -12.86
C ASN A 181 4.49 17.82 -11.82
N ILE A 182 4.08 17.25 -10.69
CA ILE A 182 3.47 17.93 -9.55
C ILE A 182 4.52 17.99 -8.44
N ASN A 183 4.75 19.18 -7.91
CA ASN A 183 5.87 19.45 -7.02
C ASN A 183 5.63 19.02 -5.58
N ASP A 184 4.40 18.97 -5.11
CA ASP A 184 4.13 18.67 -3.72
C ASP A 184 3.04 17.61 -3.57
N GLN A 185 3.12 16.84 -2.48
CA GLN A 185 2.16 15.79 -2.16
C GLN A 185 0.72 16.31 -1.99
N LEU A 186 0.55 17.61 -1.70
CA LEU A 186 -0.75 18.25 -1.56
C LEU A 186 -1.28 18.80 -2.90
N CYS A 187 -0.52 18.59 -3.98
CA CYS A 187 -0.83 19.03 -5.34
C CYS A 187 -1.13 20.54 -5.45
N LYS A 188 -0.44 21.37 -4.69
CA LYS A 188 -0.60 22.84 -4.73
C LYS A 188 0.08 23.45 -5.95
N PHE A 189 1.19 22.86 -6.38
CA PHE A 189 2.03 23.41 -7.45
C PHE A 189 2.50 22.36 -8.44
N GLY A 190 2.61 22.74 -9.71
CA GLY A 190 3.12 21.90 -10.78
C GLY A 190 2.26 21.96 -12.03
N LEU A 191 2.41 20.94 -12.87
CA LEU A 191 1.54 20.66 -14.01
C LEU A 191 1.16 19.19 -13.95
N ASP A 192 -0.11 18.90 -14.23
CA ASP A 192 -0.59 17.51 -14.25
C ASP A 192 -0.18 16.81 -15.56
N GLU A 193 1.10 16.51 -15.66
CA GLU A 193 1.74 15.87 -16.81
C GLU A 193 2.44 14.61 -16.35
N GLU A 194 2.21 13.48 -17.03
CA GLU A 194 2.96 12.26 -16.77
C GLU A 194 4.41 12.40 -17.26
N CYS A 195 5.35 11.96 -16.43
CA CYS A 195 6.78 11.96 -16.71
C CYS A 195 7.30 10.55 -16.93
N ARG A 196 8.38 10.43 -17.71
CA ARG A 196 9.08 9.16 -17.96
C ARG A 196 10.40 9.14 -17.23
N LEU A 197 10.79 7.98 -16.72
CA LEU A 197 12.07 7.78 -16.06
C LEU A 197 12.86 6.68 -16.74
N ASP A 198 14.11 6.98 -17.07
CA ASP A 198 15.12 6.00 -17.48
C ASP A 198 16.40 6.26 -16.67
N LEU A 199 16.62 5.44 -15.65
CA LEU A 199 17.77 5.56 -14.76
C LEU A 199 19.10 5.20 -15.44
N ALA A 200 19.08 4.59 -16.63
CA ALA A 200 20.30 4.41 -17.44
C ALA A 200 20.75 5.71 -18.12
N ILE A 201 19.83 6.68 -18.28
CA ILE A 201 20.09 7.97 -18.93
C ILE A 201 20.24 9.09 -17.88
N SER A 202 19.34 9.15 -16.89
CA SER A 202 19.25 10.25 -15.94
C SER A 202 18.66 9.82 -14.61
N ASN A 203 19.12 10.43 -13.51
CA ASN A 203 18.49 10.29 -12.20
C ASN A 203 17.26 11.21 -12.02
N GLN A 204 16.91 11.99 -13.04
CA GLN A 204 15.74 12.86 -13.07
C GLN A 204 14.74 12.40 -14.13
N PRO A 205 13.42 12.43 -13.84
CA PRO A 205 12.40 12.16 -14.84
C PRO A 205 12.37 13.19 -15.97
N SER A 206 12.05 12.74 -17.17
CA SER A 206 11.74 13.58 -18.32
C SER A 206 10.24 13.86 -18.37
N CYS A 207 9.87 15.13 -18.23
CA CYS A 207 8.48 15.61 -18.29
C CYS A 207 8.30 16.55 -19.51
N PRO A 208 7.06 16.76 -19.99
CA PRO A 208 6.79 17.71 -21.08
C PRO A 208 7.23 19.14 -20.74
N SER A 209 6.95 19.59 -19.53
CA SER A 209 7.43 20.86 -18.98
C SER A 209 8.61 20.67 -18.02
N PRO A 210 9.45 21.69 -17.75
CA PRO A 210 10.53 21.58 -16.78
C PRO A 210 10.06 21.11 -15.40
N LEU A 211 10.84 20.24 -14.77
CA LEU A 211 10.63 19.82 -13.38
C LEU A 211 10.72 21.02 -12.42
N GLY A 212 9.96 20.97 -11.33
CA GLY A 212 10.02 22.01 -10.29
C GLY A 212 9.23 23.27 -10.63
N ILE A 213 8.37 23.24 -11.66
CA ILE A 213 7.52 24.38 -12.01
C ILE A 213 6.50 24.67 -10.90
N VAL A 214 6.39 25.93 -10.46
CA VAL A 214 5.54 26.32 -9.32
C VAL A 214 4.19 26.90 -9.75
N THR A 215 3.68 26.49 -10.91
CA THR A 215 2.36 26.90 -11.38
C THR A 215 1.29 26.42 -10.40
N PRO A 216 0.43 27.30 -9.87
CA PRO A 216 -0.65 26.87 -8.99
C PRO A 216 -1.59 25.89 -9.69
N LEU A 217 -1.95 24.80 -8.99
CA LEU A 217 -2.94 23.83 -9.42
C LEU A 217 -4.24 24.03 -8.64
N ASP A 218 -5.38 23.76 -9.28
CA ASP A 218 -6.71 23.78 -8.63
C ASP A 218 -7.14 22.39 -8.16
N TYR A 219 -6.20 21.66 -7.54
CA TYR A 219 -6.49 20.39 -6.88
C TYR A 219 -6.85 20.61 -5.41
N LYS A 220 -7.80 19.82 -4.92
CA LYS A 220 -8.26 19.89 -3.53
C LYS A 220 -7.88 18.59 -2.83
N VAL A 221 -6.82 18.65 -2.04
CA VAL A 221 -6.53 17.66 -1.01
C VAL A 221 -7.13 18.17 0.27
N GLU A 222 -8.06 17.41 0.85
CA GLU A 222 -8.82 17.82 2.03
C GLU A 222 -8.55 16.89 3.20
N ASN A 223 -8.32 17.47 4.37
CA ASN A 223 -8.33 16.75 5.63
C ASN A 223 -9.73 16.83 6.26
N ILE A 224 -10.07 15.87 7.10
CA ILE A 224 -11.25 15.98 7.96
C ILE A 224 -10.76 16.49 9.31
N GLN A 225 -11.14 17.72 9.66
CA GLN A 225 -10.76 18.35 10.92
C GLN A 225 -11.27 17.51 12.10
N TYR A 226 -10.33 17.12 12.94
CA TYR A 226 -10.51 16.18 14.03
C TYR A 226 -11.62 16.60 14.98
N GLY A 227 -12.54 15.67 15.29
CA GLY A 227 -13.67 15.89 16.20
C GLY A 227 -14.78 16.79 15.65
N THR A 228 -14.67 17.31 14.41
CA THR A 228 -15.67 18.23 13.85
C THR A 228 -16.37 17.74 12.58
N GLY A 229 -15.75 16.79 11.86
CA GLY A 229 -16.24 16.29 10.57
C GLY A 229 -16.13 17.29 9.42
N LYS A 230 -15.57 18.49 9.64
CA LYS A 230 -15.42 19.52 8.61
C LYS A 230 -14.26 19.16 7.68
N ARG A 231 -14.51 19.24 6.37
CA ARG A 231 -13.46 19.17 5.36
C ARG A 231 -12.71 20.51 5.34
N ILE A 232 -11.39 20.46 5.49
CA ILE A 232 -10.51 21.61 5.43
C ILE A 232 -9.39 21.36 4.42
N PRO A 233 -8.86 22.40 3.75
CA PRO A 233 -7.68 22.24 2.90
C PRO A 233 -6.50 21.66 3.69
N ALA A 234 -5.78 20.72 3.07
CA ALA A 234 -4.54 20.17 3.62
C ALA A 234 -3.32 21.10 3.47
#